data_AF-A0A089ZF92-F1
#
_entry.id   AF-A0A089ZF92-F1
#
_cell.length_a   1.000
_cell.length_b   1.000
_cell.length_c   1.000
_cell.angle_alpha   90.00
_cell.angle_beta   90.00
_cell.angle_gamma   90.00
#
_symmetry.space_group_name_H-M   'P 1'
#
loop_
_entity.id
_entity.type
_entity.pdbx_description
1 polymer ?
#
loop_
_entity_poly.entity_id
_entity_poly.type
_entity_poly.pdbx_seq_one_letter_code
_entity_poly.pdbx_strand_id
1 'polypeptide(L)'
;MISQERVEEEICRLYKEAVIKLPEDVKNALEHAFEIEDDETALLNLKAILDNIKAAEEMNIPLCQDTGLPIVFVKMGRVEVENLKEGIVKGVEKATGEVPLRPNVVDPLTRQNTGNNSGRFIPQIDLELVDNDELEITIFPKGFGSENNNALKMALPGEGEEGIKQFVLDTVLKAGGKPCPPIVVGVGIGGSSDMALKLAKKALLRKVGEHHPEERMAHLEEEMLEMVNATGIGPMGLGGKTTALDVKVEYADTHTAGLPIGVCIQCWAARRATGILKTE
;
A
#
# COMPACT_ATOMS: atom_id res chain seq x y z
N MET A 1 22.53 17.61 -10.96
CA MET A 1 22.37 17.02 -9.61
C MET A 1 21.04 17.47 -9.02
N ILE A 2 20.30 16.56 -8.40
CA ILE A 2 19.07 16.86 -7.64
C ILE A 2 19.50 17.23 -6.20
N SER A 3 19.12 18.42 -5.72
CA SER A 3 19.50 18.87 -4.38
C SER A 3 18.69 18.18 -3.28
N GLN A 4 19.22 18.17 -2.06
CA GLN A 4 18.50 17.65 -0.88
C GLN A 4 17.17 18.39 -0.66
N GLU A 5 17.16 19.72 -0.86
CA GLU A 5 15.98 20.58 -0.71
C GLU A 5 14.88 20.19 -1.70
N ARG A 6 15.23 19.87 -2.96
CA ARG A 6 14.25 19.40 -3.95
C ARG A 6 13.61 18.07 -3.55
N VAL A 7 14.38 17.16 -2.93
CA VAL A 7 13.84 15.90 -2.39
C VAL A 7 12.92 16.16 -1.20
N GLU A 8 13.31 17.06 -0.29
CA GLU A 8 12.51 17.45 0.88
C GLU A 8 11.15 18.03 0.48
N GLU A 9 11.15 19.01 -0.44
CA GLU A 9 9.91 19.62 -0.95
C GLU A 9 9.02 18.61 -1.65
N GLU A 10 9.61 17.72 -2.45
CA GLU A 10 8.84 16.72 -3.19
C GLU A 10 8.21 15.69 -2.25
N ILE A 11 8.94 15.22 -1.24
CA ILE A 11 8.39 14.32 -0.22
C ILE A 11 7.27 15.01 0.55
N CYS A 12 7.43 16.27 0.96
CA CYS A 12 6.39 17.00 1.66
C CYS A 12 5.11 17.12 0.82
N ARG A 13 5.27 17.52 -0.45
CA ARG A 13 4.19 17.62 -1.45
C ARG A 13 3.47 16.29 -1.63
N LEU A 14 4.21 15.22 -1.88
CA LEU A 14 3.67 13.89 -2.10
C LEU A 14 2.94 13.37 -0.85
N TYR A 15 3.49 13.59 0.35
CA TYR A 15 2.85 13.13 1.59
C TYR A 15 1.50 13.82 1.77
N LYS A 16 1.47 15.14 1.62
CA LYS A 16 0.23 15.93 1.66
C LYS A 16 -0.80 15.40 0.67
N GLU A 17 -0.38 15.14 -0.56
CA GLU A 17 -1.23 14.57 -1.60
C GLU A 17 -1.78 13.20 -1.18
N ALA A 18 -0.92 12.26 -0.80
CA ALA A 18 -1.31 10.88 -0.48
C ALA A 18 -2.26 10.77 0.72
N VAL A 19 -2.19 11.67 1.71
CA VAL A 19 -3.08 11.59 2.87
C VAL A 19 -4.43 12.28 2.69
N ILE A 20 -4.54 13.21 1.73
CA ILE A 20 -5.75 14.00 1.46
C ILE A 20 -6.50 13.44 0.25
N LYS A 21 -5.79 13.04 -0.81
CA LYS A 21 -6.33 12.58 -2.09
C LYS A 21 -5.94 11.13 -2.34
N LEU A 22 -6.93 10.30 -2.67
CA LEU A 22 -6.65 8.95 -3.15
C LEU A 22 -6.33 8.97 -4.65
N PRO A 23 -5.48 8.04 -5.13
CA PRO A 23 -5.30 7.82 -6.56
C PRO A 23 -6.63 7.58 -7.28
N GLU A 24 -6.73 8.05 -8.53
CA GLU A 24 -7.97 7.97 -9.31
C GLU A 24 -8.42 6.52 -9.54
N ASP A 25 -7.48 5.59 -9.73
CA ASP A 25 -7.79 4.17 -9.88
C ASP A 25 -8.48 3.58 -8.64
N VAL A 26 -8.11 4.04 -7.44
CA VAL A 26 -8.73 3.58 -6.19
C VAL A 26 -10.14 4.18 -6.05
N LYS A 27 -10.32 5.46 -6.39
CA LYS A 27 -11.64 6.11 -6.36
C LYS A 27 -12.60 5.45 -7.34
N ASN A 28 -12.17 5.24 -8.59
CA ASN A 28 -12.97 4.56 -9.61
C ASN A 28 -13.36 3.14 -9.17
N ALA A 29 -12.45 2.41 -8.52
CA ALA A 29 -12.76 1.07 -8.01
C ALA A 29 -13.78 1.08 -6.87
N LEU A 30 -13.71 2.07 -5.97
CA LEU A 30 -14.71 2.25 -4.91
C LEU A 30 -16.07 2.68 -5.46
N GLU A 31 -16.09 3.56 -6.46
CA GLU A 31 -17.31 3.96 -7.17
C GLU A 31 -17.93 2.76 -7.88
N HIS A 32 -17.14 1.98 -8.61
CA HIS A 32 -17.61 0.75 -9.24
C HIS A 32 -18.16 -0.25 -8.22
N ALA A 33 -17.45 -0.45 -7.10
CA ALA A 33 -17.92 -1.31 -6.01
C ALA A 33 -19.28 -0.84 -5.46
N PHE A 34 -19.50 0.48 -5.37
CA PHE A 34 -20.78 1.05 -4.97
C PHE A 34 -21.89 0.82 -6.01
N GLU A 35 -21.57 0.90 -7.31
CA GLU A 35 -22.52 0.70 -8.41
C GLU A 35 -23.04 -0.75 -8.52
N ILE A 36 -22.19 -1.73 -8.25
CA ILE A 36 -22.54 -3.17 -8.40
C ILE A 36 -23.13 -3.79 -7.13
N GLU A 37 -23.06 -3.09 -6.00
CA GLU A 37 -23.52 -3.58 -4.71
C GLU A 37 -25.06 -3.54 -4.60
N ASP A 38 -25.63 -4.54 -3.93
CA ASP A 38 -27.07 -4.63 -3.67
C ASP A 38 -27.41 -4.83 -2.18
N ASP A 39 -26.42 -5.12 -1.33
CA ASP A 39 -26.62 -5.16 0.11
C ASP A 39 -26.69 -3.73 0.70
N GLU A 40 -27.76 -3.45 1.46
CA GLU A 40 -28.01 -2.12 2.03
C GLU A 40 -26.93 -1.67 3.01
N THR A 41 -26.35 -2.61 3.78
CA THR A 41 -25.29 -2.31 4.75
C THR A 41 -23.99 -2.01 4.03
N ALA A 42 -23.66 -2.80 3.00
CA ALA A 42 -22.49 -2.58 2.16
C ALA A 42 -22.55 -1.22 1.43
N LEU A 43 -23.70 -0.90 0.83
CA LEU A 43 -23.95 0.40 0.17
C LEU A 43 -23.77 1.57 1.14
N LEU A 44 -24.30 1.47 2.36
CA LEU A 44 -24.13 2.51 3.38
C LEU A 44 -22.65 2.76 3.70
N ASN A 45 -21.86 1.69 3.84
CA ASN A 45 -20.43 1.80 4.15
C ASN A 45 -19.61 2.34 2.97
N LEU A 46 -19.86 1.86 1.76
CA LEU A 46 -19.23 2.38 0.53
C LEU A 46 -19.57 3.86 0.33
N LYS A 47 -20.82 4.24 0.55
CA LYS A 47 -21.24 5.64 0.49
C LYS A 47 -20.52 6.51 1.52
N ALA A 48 -20.42 6.04 2.76
CA ALA A 48 -19.68 6.74 3.81
C ALA A 48 -18.19 6.91 3.45
N ILE A 49 -17.58 5.90 2.83
CA ILE A 49 -16.20 5.98 2.32
C ILE A 49 -16.09 7.07 1.24
N LEU A 50 -16.94 7.05 0.22
CA LEU A 50 -16.93 8.02 -0.88
C LEU A 50 -17.19 9.45 -0.40
N ASP A 51 -18.16 9.63 0.50
CA ASP A 51 -18.46 10.94 1.09
C ASP A 51 -17.29 11.44 1.96
N ASN A 52 -16.60 10.56 2.68
CA ASN A 52 -15.41 10.91 3.45
C ASN A 52 -14.23 11.30 2.56
N ILE A 53 -14.00 10.61 1.44
CA ILE A 53 -12.99 11.00 0.44
C ILE A 53 -13.28 12.41 -0.05
N LYS A 54 -14.52 12.69 -0.47
CA LYS A 54 -14.94 14.01 -0.93
C LYS A 54 -14.74 15.09 0.14
N ALA A 55 -15.14 14.83 1.38
CA ALA A 55 -14.97 15.76 2.49
C ALA A 55 -13.49 16.04 2.77
N ALA A 56 -12.63 15.02 2.76
CA ALA A 56 -11.19 15.17 2.95
C ALA A 56 -10.56 16.10 1.90
N GLU A 57 -10.93 15.93 0.63
CA GLU A 57 -10.44 16.77 -0.47
C GLU A 57 -10.96 18.21 -0.39
N GLU A 58 -12.25 18.41 -0.11
CA GLU A 58 -12.88 19.74 0.01
C GLU A 58 -12.36 20.52 1.21
N MET A 59 -12.18 19.84 2.35
CA MET A 59 -11.70 20.46 3.60
C MET A 59 -10.17 20.50 3.68
N ASN A 60 -9.46 19.87 2.75
CA ASN A 60 -8.00 19.73 2.73
C ASN A 60 -7.46 19.17 4.07
N ILE A 61 -8.06 18.07 4.53
CA ILE A 61 -7.67 17.32 5.74
C ILE A 61 -7.43 15.85 5.43
N PRO A 62 -6.60 15.13 6.21
CA PRO A 62 -6.40 13.70 6.01
C PRO A 62 -7.69 12.89 6.09
N LEU A 63 -7.87 11.98 5.14
CA LEU A 63 -9.05 11.12 5.03
C LEU A 63 -9.19 10.08 6.17
N CYS A 64 -8.12 9.85 6.94
CA CYS A 64 -8.13 8.89 8.04
C CYS A 64 -7.29 9.41 9.21
N GLN A 65 -7.76 9.17 10.44
CA GLN A 65 -7.08 9.53 11.68
C GLN A 65 -5.72 8.84 11.85
N ASP A 66 -5.55 7.64 11.28
CA ASP A 66 -4.26 6.97 11.15
C ASP A 66 -3.62 7.42 9.85
N THR A 67 -2.86 8.52 9.89
CA THR A 67 -2.11 9.04 8.74
C THR A 67 -0.94 8.16 8.29
N GLY A 68 -0.78 6.99 8.90
CA GLY A 68 0.13 5.94 8.51
C GLY A 68 1.57 6.13 9.00
N LEU A 69 2.33 5.04 8.87
CA LEU A 69 3.78 5.04 8.94
C LEU A 69 4.36 5.42 7.57
N PRO A 70 5.35 6.32 7.51
CA PRO A 70 5.91 6.72 6.24
C PRO A 70 6.84 5.65 5.68
N ILE A 71 6.43 5.09 4.55
CA ILE A 71 7.24 4.21 3.70
C ILE A 71 7.47 4.96 2.38
N VAL A 72 8.71 4.99 1.92
CA VAL A 72 9.14 5.68 0.71
C VAL A 72 9.79 4.67 -0.21
N PHE A 73 9.20 4.49 -1.40
CA PHE A 73 9.82 3.73 -2.48
C PHE A 73 10.55 4.71 -3.39
N VAL A 74 11.79 4.38 -3.74
CA VAL A 74 12.63 5.21 -4.60
C VAL A 74 13.13 4.33 -5.74
N LYS A 75 12.79 4.68 -6.98
CA LYS A 75 13.50 4.18 -8.16
C LYS A 75 14.51 5.24 -8.57
N MET A 76 15.78 4.93 -8.36
CA MET A 76 16.89 5.82 -8.63
C MET A 76 17.54 5.43 -9.96
N GLY A 77 17.32 6.28 -10.95
CA GLY A 77 18.01 6.25 -12.22
C GLY A 77 19.48 6.66 -12.13
N ARG A 78 20.09 6.93 -13.28
CA ARG A 78 21.46 7.42 -13.45
C ARG A 78 21.56 8.92 -13.14
N VAL A 79 21.10 9.30 -11.94
CA VAL A 79 21.05 10.68 -11.47
C VAL A 79 21.88 10.85 -10.20
N GLU A 80 22.55 12.00 -10.10
CA GLU A 80 23.22 12.40 -8.86
C GLU A 80 22.23 13.10 -7.94
N VAL A 81 22.13 12.64 -6.70
CA VAL A 81 21.24 13.20 -5.67
C VAL A 81 22.05 13.54 -4.42
N GLU A 82 21.93 14.77 -3.95
CA GLU A 82 22.54 15.22 -2.70
C GLU A 82 21.74 14.70 -1.49
N ASN A 83 22.41 13.97 -0.59
CA ASN A 83 21.87 13.53 0.70
C ASN A 83 20.42 12.99 0.65
N LEU A 84 20.12 12.10 -0.31
CA LEU A 84 18.77 11.55 -0.55
C LEU A 84 18.02 11.16 0.73
N LYS A 85 18.67 10.40 1.63
CA LYS A 85 18.07 9.98 2.90
C LYS A 85 17.65 11.16 3.78
N GLU A 86 18.50 12.18 3.87
CA GLU A 86 18.20 13.34 4.72
C GLU A 86 17.10 14.21 4.12
N GLY A 87 17.08 14.39 2.78
CA GLY A 87 15.97 15.03 2.09
C GLY A 87 14.64 14.31 2.35
N ILE A 88 14.64 12.98 2.31
CA ILE A 88 13.45 12.17 2.63
C ILE A 88 13.01 12.35 4.10
N VAL A 89 13.94 12.30 5.05
CA VAL A 89 13.63 12.47 6.48
C VAL A 89 13.03 13.86 6.72
N LYS A 90 13.70 14.92 6.23
CA LYS A 90 13.23 16.30 6.41
C LYS A 90 11.89 16.54 5.73
N GLY A 91 11.65 15.95 4.57
CA GLY A 91 10.36 16.06 3.89
C GLY A 91 9.21 15.46 4.71
N VAL A 92 9.45 14.32 5.39
CA VAL A 92 8.46 13.72 6.30
C VAL A 92 8.23 14.58 7.55
N GLU A 93 9.30 15.12 8.14
CA GLU A 93 9.21 16.00 9.30
C GLU A 93 8.46 17.30 8.96
N LYS A 94 8.79 17.90 7.80
CA LYS A 94 8.12 19.07 7.24
C LYS A 94 6.65 18.81 6.99
N ALA A 95 6.30 17.69 6.33
CA ALA A 95 4.91 17.29 6.13
C ALA A 95 4.16 17.13 7.46
N THR A 96 4.81 16.58 8.49
CA THR A 96 4.19 16.40 9.81
C THR A 96 3.90 17.72 10.52
N GLY A 97 4.69 18.76 10.26
CA GLY A 97 4.45 20.11 10.78
C GLY A 97 3.43 20.93 9.97
N GLU A 98 3.41 20.78 8.65
CA GLU A 98 2.61 21.62 7.74
C GLU A 98 1.24 21.04 7.38
N VAL A 99 1.13 19.71 7.34
CA VAL A 99 -0.11 18.98 7.10
C VAL A 99 -0.65 18.55 8.47
N PRO A 100 -1.97 18.53 8.71
CA PRO A 100 -2.53 18.08 9.98
C PRO A 100 -2.45 16.55 10.14
N LEU A 101 -1.24 16.00 10.01
CA LEU A 101 -0.94 14.59 10.22
C LEU A 101 -1.00 14.25 11.71
N ARG A 102 -1.30 12.99 11.99
CA ARG A 102 -1.08 12.43 13.31
C ARG A 102 0.34 11.87 13.37
N PRO A 103 1.16 12.25 14.36
CA PRO A 103 2.41 11.54 14.64
C PRO A 103 2.13 10.10 15.09
N ASN A 104 2.49 9.11 14.28
CA ASN A 104 2.24 7.69 14.50
C ASN A 104 3.51 6.90 14.85
N VAL A 105 4.69 7.51 14.71
CA VAL A 105 5.97 6.86 15.02
C VAL A 105 6.26 6.94 16.52
N VAL A 106 6.41 5.77 17.12
CA VAL A 106 6.68 5.62 18.56
C VAL A 106 7.80 4.63 18.81
N ASP A 107 8.47 4.76 19.94
CA ASP A 107 9.37 3.72 20.43
C ASP A 107 8.58 2.42 20.69
N PRO A 108 9.06 1.25 20.22
CA PRO A 108 8.29 0.02 20.28
C PRO A 108 8.05 -0.50 21.72
N LEU A 109 8.91 -0.15 22.68
CA LEU A 109 8.81 -0.63 24.07
C LEU A 109 8.14 0.38 25.00
N THR A 110 8.60 1.63 24.98
CA THR A 110 8.09 2.69 25.86
C THR A 110 6.83 3.36 25.31
N ARG A 111 6.56 3.20 24.00
CA ARG A 111 5.46 3.86 23.28
C ARG A 111 5.57 5.38 23.26
N GLN A 112 6.71 5.94 23.63
CA GLN A 112 6.96 7.38 23.52
C GLN A 112 6.89 7.80 22.05
N ASN A 113 6.09 8.81 21.77
CA ASN A 113 5.93 9.35 20.43
C ASN A 113 7.10 10.26 20.05
N THR A 114 7.55 10.15 18.80
CA THR A 114 8.62 10.98 18.23
C THR A 114 8.17 12.41 17.91
N GLY A 115 6.86 12.61 17.69
CA GLY A 115 6.23 13.91 17.46
C GLY A 115 6.28 14.41 16.01
N ASN A 116 7.09 13.80 15.14
CA ASN A 116 7.37 14.29 13.79
C ASN A 116 7.32 13.20 12.69
N ASN A 117 6.81 12.00 13.01
CA ASN A 117 6.78 10.83 12.11
C ASN A 117 8.15 10.40 11.55
N SER A 118 9.26 10.87 12.13
CA SER A 118 10.61 10.37 11.84
C SER A 118 11.17 9.65 13.07
N GLY A 119 12.13 8.77 12.87
CA GLY A 119 12.70 8.01 13.96
C GLY A 119 13.82 7.09 13.52
N ARG A 120 14.25 6.20 14.40
CA ARG A 120 15.29 5.21 14.05
C ARG A 120 14.79 4.33 12.91
N PHE A 121 15.44 4.44 11.75
CA PHE A 121 15.06 3.75 10.49
C PHE A 121 13.69 4.15 9.92
N ILE A 122 13.11 5.28 10.35
CA ILE A 122 11.82 5.80 9.87
C ILE A 122 12.02 7.23 9.34
N PRO A 123 11.56 7.57 8.12
CA PRO A 123 10.81 6.73 7.17
C PRO A 123 11.56 5.49 6.70
N GLN A 124 10.82 4.41 6.45
CA GLN A 124 11.35 3.23 5.78
C GLN A 124 11.61 3.62 4.32
N ILE A 125 12.84 3.40 3.83
CA ILE A 125 13.23 3.72 2.46
C ILE A 125 13.55 2.42 1.72
N ASP A 126 12.78 2.14 0.68
CA ASP A 126 13.05 1.05 -0.26
C ASP A 126 13.65 1.63 -1.54
N LEU A 127 14.96 1.44 -1.73
CA LEU A 127 15.69 1.92 -2.90
C LEU A 127 15.82 0.80 -3.93
N GLU A 128 15.50 1.13 -5.17
CA GLU A 128 15.68 0.31 -6.36
C GLU A 128 16.50 1.10 -7.39
N LEU A 129 17.52 0.47 -7.97
CA LEU A 129 18.31 1.07 -9.04
C LEU A 129 17.67 0.74 -10.38
N VAL A 130 17.47 1.74 -11.23
CA VAL A 130 16.86 1.58 -12.55
C VAL A 130 17.70 2.23 -13.65
N ASP A 131 17.52 1.80 -14.89
CA ASP A 131 18.30 2.26 -16.05
C ASP A 131 17.61 3.42 -16.81
N ASN A 132 17.09 4.41 -16.09
CA ASN A 132 16.57 5.66 -16.67
C ASN A 132 17.33 6.88 -16.12
N ASP A 133 16.98 8.09 -16.55
CA ASP A 133 17.65 9.33 -16.14
C ASP A 133 16.83 10.15 -15.13
N GLU A 134 16.07 9.46 -14.27
CA GLU A 134 15.07 10.09 -13.38
C GLU A 134 15.15 9.53 -11.95
N LEU A 135 14.69 10.31 -10.98
CA LEU A 135 14.42 9.86 -9.61
C LEU A 135 12.90 9.81 -9.41
N GLU A 136 12.34 8.60 -9.39
CA GLU A 136 10.92 8.39 -9.07
C GLU A 136 10.79 8.11 -7.58
N ILE A 137 9.96 8.89 -6.90
CA ILE A 137 9.69 8.78 -5.47
C ILE A 137 8.21 8.48 -5.29
N THR A 138 7.88 7.42 -4.56
CA THR A 138 6.51 7.14 -4.14
C THR A 138 6.42 7.13 -2.62
N ILE A 139 5.62 8.04 -2.05
CA ILE A 139 5.25 7.98 -0.64
C ILE A 139 4.07 7.01 -0.48
N PHE A 140 4.15 6.16 0.53
CA PHE A 140 3.15 5.15 0.83
C PHE A 140 2.82 5.18 2.34
N PRO A 141 1.93 6.08 2.78
CA PRO A 141 1.55 6.18 4.19
C PRO A 141 0.75 4.96 4.63
N LYS A 142 1.41 4.01 5.30
CA LYS A 142 0.82 2.71 5.64
C LYS A 142 0.04 2.77 6.94
N GLY A 143 -1.28 2.62 6.87
CA GLY A 143 -2.12 2.47 8.06
C GLY A 143 -1.83 1.15 8.78
N PHE A 144 -1.75 1.19 10.11
CA PHE A 144 -1.38 0.02 10.91
C PHE A 144 -2.55 -0.95 11.14
N GLY A 145 -3.79 -0.48 10.97
CA GLY A 145 -4.96 -1.36 10.91
C GLY A 145 -4.84 -2.42 9.81
N SER A 146 -4.33 -2.03 8.64
CA SER A 146 -4.06 -2.97 7.55
C SER A 146 -2.68 -3.64 7.66
N GLU A 147 -1.65 -2.94 8.16
CA GLU A 147 -0.31 -3.54 8.37
C GLU A 147 -0.32 -4.74 9.33
N ASN A 148 -1.10 -4.67 10.40
CA ASN A 148 -1.22 -5.74 11.40
C ASN A 148 -1.87 -7.01 10.85
N ASN A 149 -2.43 -6.98 9.63
CA ASN A 149 -3.05 -8.12 8.98
C ASN A 149 -2.22 -8.66 7.80
N ASN A 150 -0.97 -8.22 7.64
CA ASN A 150 -0.03 -8.86 6.73
C ASN A 150 0.38 -10.24 7.27
N ALA A 151 0.74 -11.15 6.37
CA ALA A 151 1.16 -12.50 6.73
C ALA A 151 2.32 -12.97 5.84
N LEU A 152 3.15 -13.84 6.40
CA LEU A 152 4.22 -14.54 5.70
C LEU A 152 4.06 -16.05 5.95
N LYS A 153 4.17 -16.84 4.89
CA LYS A 153 4.23 -18.30 4.94
C LYS A 153 5.46 -18.79 4.19
N MET A 154 6.17 -19.73 4.79
CA MET A 154 7.21 -20.50 4.12
C MET A 154 6.58 -21.81 3.66
N ALA A 155 5.91 -21.76 2.50
CA ALA A 155 5.22 -22.94 1.96
C ALA A 155 6.23 -23.96 1.43
N LEU A 156 5.79 -25.22 1.36
CA LEU A 156 6.53 -26.27 0.68
C LEU A 156 6.34 -26.11 -0.84
N PRO A 157 7.37 -26.41 -1.67
CA PRO A 157 7.25 -26.32 -3.13
C PRO A 157 6.07 -27.11 -3.70
N GLY A 158 5.72 -28.25 -3.08
CA GLY A 158 4.62 -29.10 -3.50
C GLY A 158 3.22 -28.52 -3.23
N GLU A 159 3.09 -27.46 -2.43
CA GLU A 159 1.81 -26.76 -2.26
C GLU A 159 1.43 -25.96 -3.51
N GLY A 160 2.42 -25.50 -4.29
CA GLY A 160 2.23 -24.85 -5.58
C GLY A 160 1.25 -23.68 -5.55
N GLU A 161 0.54 -23.49 -6.65
CA GLU A 161 -0.42 -22.40 -6.86
C GLU A 161 -1.63 -22.48 -5.90
N GLU A 162 -2.19 -23.67 -5.70
CA GLU A 162 -3.30 -23.87 -4.75
C GLU A 162 -2.93 -23.49 -3.33
N GLY A 163 -1.70 -23.80 -2.90
CA GLY A 163 -1.17 -23.36 -1.61
C GLY A 163 -1.03 -21.85 -1.46
N ILE A 164 -0.73 -21.15 -2.57
CA ILE A 164 -0.67 -19.69 -2.62
C ILE A 164 -2.07 -19.10 -2.49
N LYS A 165 -3.01 -19.55 -3.35
CA LYS A 165 -4.40 -19.09 -3.34
C LYS A 165 -5.06 -19.32 -1.98
N GLN A 166 -4.88 -20.51 -1.40
CA GLN A 166 -5.40 -20.82 -0.07
C GLN A 166 -4.79 -19.93 1.02
N PHE A 167 -3.48 -19.67 0.98
CA PHE A 167 -2.85 -18.81 1.98
C PHE A 167 -3.32 -17.35 1.91
N VAL A 168 -3.54 -16.84 0.70
CA VAL A 168 -4.14 -15.51 0.50
C VAL A 168 -5.55 -15.48 1.08
N LEU A 169 -6.39 -16.45 0.74
CA LEU A 169 -7.76 -16.56 1.24
C LEU A 169 -7.81 -16.65 2.76
N ASP A 170 -7.01 -17.53 3.37
CA ASP A 170 -6.92 -17.70 4.83
C ASP A 170 -6.49 -16.41 5.53
N THR A 171 -5.57 -15.67 4.92
CA THR A 171 -5.09 -14.39 5.44
C THR A 171 -6.22 -13.36 5.45
N VAL A 172 -6.99 -13.26 4.36
CA VAL A 172 -8.14 -12.34 4.28
C VAL A 172 -9.26 -12.74 5.23
N LEU A 173 -9.60 -14.03 5.32
CA LEU A 173 -10.59 -14.55 6.27
C LEU A 173 -10.21 -14.24 7.72
N LYS A 174 -8.94 -14.41 8.08
CA LYS A 174 -8.42 -14.07 9.42
C LYS A 174 -8.44 -12.56 9.70
N ALA A 175 -8.23 -11.75 8.68
CA ALA A 175 -8.30 -10.29 8.77
C ALA A 175 -9.74 -9.81 8.98
N GLY A 176 -10.71 -10.36 8.24
CA GLY A 176 -12.12 -9.97 8.32
C GLY A 176 -12.31 -8.48 8.09
N GLY A 177 -13.12 -7.81 8.94
CA GLY A 177 -13.34 -6.36 8.88
C GLY A 177 -12.20 -5.49 9.45
N LYS A 178 -11.18 -6.06 10.10
CA LYS A 178 -10.12 -5.30 10.79
C LYS A 178 -9.36 -4.29 9.91
N PRO A 179 -9.02 -4.60 8.63
CA PRO A 179 -8.29 -3.67 7.79
C PRO A 179 -9.19 -2.66 7.07
N CYS A 180 -10.47 -2.51 7.47
CA CYS A 180 -11.43 -1.64 6.79
C CYS A 180 -11.56 -1.95 5.29
N PRO A 181 -12.10 -3.13 4.91
CA PRO A 181 -12.40 -3.42 3.51
C PRO A 181 -13.41 -2.41 2.91
N PRO A 182 -13.45 -2.22 1.58
CA PRO A 182 -12.74 -3.00 0.56
C PRO A 182 -11.22 -2.86 0.59
N ILE A 183 -10.49 -3.98 0.58
CA ILE A 183 -9.02 -3.99 0.63
C ILE A 183 -8.37 -4.09 -0.76
N VAL A 184 -7.10 -3.75 -0.89
CA VAL A 184 -6.24 -4.21 -1.98
C VAL A 184 -5.25 -5.22 -1.40
N VAL A 185 -5.12 -6.39 -2.02
CA VAL A 185 -4.24 -7.46 -1.53
C VAL A 185 -2.99 -7.52 -2.39
N GLY A 186 -1.84 -7.21 -1.81
CA GLY A 186 -0.54 -7.42 -2.44
C GLY A 186 0.00 -8.81 -2.07
N VAL A 187 0.48 -9.55 -3.06
CA VAL A 187 0.99 -10.91 -2.92
C VAL A 187 2.39 -10.97 -3.50
N GLY A 188 3.35 -11.44 -2.71
CA GLY A 188 4.73 -11.63 -3.12
C GLY A 188 5.08 -13.11 -3.08
N ILE A 189 5.53 -13.67 -4.20
CA ILE A 189 5.79 -15.11 -4.34
C ILE A 189 7.28 -15.34 -4.63
N GLY A 190 7.91 -16.25 -3.88
CA GLY A 190 9.30 -16.63 -4.09
C GLY A 190 10.31 -15.69 -3.41
N GLY A 191 11.55 -15.67 -3.89
CA GLY A 191 12.66 -14.99 -3.22
C GLY A 191 13.01 -15.62 -1.87
N SER A 192 13.41 -14.78 -0.91
CA SER A 192 13.57 -15.08 0.52
C SER A 192 12.36 -14.62 1.34
N SER A 193 12.31 -14.95 2.63
CA SER A 193 11.21 -14.56 3.54
C SER A 193 10.94 -13.05 3.58
N ASP A 194 12.01 -12.25 3.62
CA ASP A 194 11.94 -10.79 3.64
C ASP A 194 11.58 -10.23 2.25
N MET A 195 12.13 -10.82 1.19
CA MET A 195 11.81 -10.42 -0.19
C MET A 195 10.35 -10.67 -0.54
N ALA A 196 9.74 -11.78 -0.10
CA ALA A 196 8.34 -12.07 -0.35
C ALA A 196 7.41 -10.98 0.22
N LEU A 197 7.66 -10.52 1.46
CA LEU A 197 6.91 -9.41 2.04
C LEU A 197 7.20 -8.08 1.33
N LYS A 198 8.44 -7.84 0.90
CA LYS A 198 8.81 -6.65 0.13
C LYS A 198 8.09 -6.61 -1.23
N LEU A 199 8.06 -7.73 -1.96
CA LEU A 199 7.34 -7.87 -3.22
C LEU A 199 5.84 -7.68 -3.02
N ALA A 200 5.26 -8.29 -2.00
CA ALA A 200 3.85 -8.09 -1.64
C ALA A 200 3.53 -6.61 -1.38
N LYS A 201 4.44 -5.88 -0.71
CA LYS A 201 4.28 -4.43 -0.50
C LYS A 201 4.43 -3.63 -1.80
N LYS A 202 5.39 -3.99 -2.66
CA LYS A 202 5.60 -3.35 -3.96
C LYS A 202 4.40 -3.57 -4.91
N ALA A 203 3.78 -4.74 -4.86
CA ALA A 203 2.58 -5.06 -5.64
C ALA A 203 1.45 -4.03 -5.40
N LEU A 204 1.34 -3.50 -4.18
CA LEU A 204 0.35 -2.48 -3.81
C LEU A 204 0.59 -1.09 -4.43
N LEU A 205 1.72 -0.89 -5.13
CA LEU A 205 2.00 0.35 -5.87
C LEU A 205 1.37 0.34 -7.27
N ARG A 206 1.06 -0.83 -7.82
CA ARG A 206 0.37 -0.97 -9.12
C ARG A 206 -1.05 -0.41 -9.03
N LYS A 207 -1.57 0.07 -10.15
CA LYS A 207 -2.91 0.67 -10.21
C LYS A 207 -3.98 -0.40 -10.03
N VAL A 208 -5.03 -0.07 -9.31
CA VAL A 208 -6.24 -0.90 -9.26
C VAL A 208 -6.83 -0.98 -10.67
N GLY A 209 -7.24 -2.18 -11.08
CA GLY A 209 -7.69 -2.51 -12.44
C GLY A 209 -6.56 -2.79 -13.45
N GLU A 210 -5.28 -2.61 -13.09
CA GLU A 210 -4.15 -2.94 -13.98
C GLU A 210 -3.68 -4.37 -13.74
N HIS A 211 -3.89 -5.27 -14.70
CA HIS A 211 -3.42 -6.66 -14.63
C HIS A 211 -1.91 -6.80 -14.76
N HIS A 212 -1.35 -7.90 -14.25
CA HIS A 212 0.07 -8.18 -14.39
C HIS A 212 0.44 -8.32 -15.88
N PRO A 213 1.60 -7.81 -16.33
CA PRO A 213 1.99 -7.88 -17.74
C PRO A 213 2.16 -9.31 -18.26
N GLU A 214 2.50 -10.25 -17.38
CA GLU A 214 2.49 -11.69 -17.69
C GLU A 214 1.13 -12.31 -17.44
N GLU A 215 0.57 -12.93 -18.48
CA GLU A 215 -0.76 -13.57 -18.51
C GLU A 215 -0.97 -14.60 -17.39
N ARG A 216 0.04 -15.43 -17.09
CA ARG A 216 -0.02 -16.42 -16.00
C ARG A 216 -0.30 -15.77 -14.64
N MET A 217 0.34 -14.62 -14.37
CA MET A 217 0.16 -13.91 -13.10
C MET A 217 -1.14 -13.11 -13.09
N ALA A 218 -1.55 -12.56 -14.24
CA ALA A 218 -2.83 -11.88 -14.38
C ALA A 218 -4.01 -12.82 -14.07
N HIS A 219 -3.98 -14.06 -14.57
CA HIS A 219 -4.99 -15.07 -14.23
C HIS A 219 -4.98 -15.41 -12.73
N LEU A 220 -3.80 -15.52 -12.12
CA LEU A 220 -3.69 -15.76 -10.68
C LEU A 220 -4.26 -14.60 -9.86
N GLU A 221 -4.04 -13.34 -10.27
CA GLU A 221 -4.66 -12.16 -9.66
C GLU A 221 -6.18 -12.23 -9.71
N GLU A 222 -6.75 -12.56 -10.88
CA GLU A 222 -8.20 -12.68 -11.10
C GLU A 222 -8.82 -13.79 -10.25
N GLU A 223 -8.27 -15.01 -10.28
CA GLU A 223 -8.78 -16.14 -9.49
C GLU A 223 -8.77 -15.83 -7.99
N MET A 224 -7.69 -15.22 -7.48
CA MET A 224 -7.61 -14.85 -6.07
C MET A 224 -8.59 -13.74 -5.70
N LEU A 225 -8.82 -12.76 -6.58
CA LEU A 225 -9.81 -11.71 -6.37
C LEU A 225 -11.23 -12.28 -6.30
N GLU A 226 -11.58 -13.18 -7.22
CA GLU A 226 -12.87 -13.89 -7.20
C GLU A 226 -13.05 -14.69 -5.92
N MET A 227 -12.03 -15.47 -5.52
CA MET A 227 -12.06 -16.23 -4.27
C MET A 227 -12.25 -15.35 -3.04
N VAL A 228 -11.55 -14.22 -2.97
CA VAL A 228 -11.65 -13.27 -1.86
C VAL A 228 -13.03 -12.62 -1.82
N ASN A 229 -13.59 -12.20 -2.94
CA ASN A 229 -14.90 -11.57 -2.98
C ASN A 229 -16.04 -12.58 -2.72
N ALA A 230 -15.88 -13.84 -3.12
CA ALA A 230 -16.81 -14.92 -2.81
C ALA A 230 -16.95 -15.21 -1.29
N THR A 231 -16.03 -14.71 -0.44
CA THR A 231 -16.16 -14.84 1.02
C THR A 231 -17.34 -14.06 1.60
N GLY A 232 -17.81 -13.02 0.92
CA GLY A 232 -18.89 -12.17 1.41
C GLY A 232 -18.56 -11.38 2.68
N ILE A 233 -17.27 -11.20 3.03
CA ILE A 233 -16.86 -10.32 4.14
C ILE A 233 -17.36 -8.90 3.87
N GLY A 234 -17.16 -8.41 2.64
CA GLY A 234 -17.70 -7.16 2.12
C GLY A 234 -17.17 -5.89 2.80
N PRO A 235 -17.72 -4.72 2.44
CA PRO A 235 -17.31 -3.43 2.99
C PRO A 235 -17.39 -3.39 4.52
N MET A 236 -16.32 -2.90 5.15
CA MET A 236 -16.11 -2.85 6.61
C MET A 236 -16.24 -4.20 7.35
N GLY A 237 -16.34 -5.33 6.63
CA GLY A 237 -16.55 -6.65 7.21
C GLY A 237 -17.97 -6.92 7.67
N LEU A 238 -18.95 -6.25 7.06
CA LEU A 238 -20.36 -6.29 7.45
C LEU A 238 -21.26 -6.97 6.40
N GLY A 239 -20.67 -7.73 5.47
CA GLY A 239 -21.40 -8.31 4.34
C GLY A 239 -21.27 -7.46 3.08
N GLY A 240 -21.56 -8.05 1.92
CA GLY A 240 -21.49 -7.41 0.61
C GLY A 240 -20.59 -8.14 -0.38
N LYS A 241 -20.62 -7.71 -1.63
CA LYS A 241 -19.90 -8.33 -2.75
C LYS A 241 -18.41 -8.01 -2.74
N THR A 242 -18.05 -6.81 -2.30
CA THR A 242 -16.69 -6.29 -2.47
C THR A 242 -15.89 -6.36 -1.17
N THR A 243 -15.25 -7.50 -0.92
CA THR A 243 -14.25 -7.66 0.15
C THR A 243 -12.93 -7.01 -0.25
N ALA A 244 -12.50 -7.19 -1.49
CA ALA A 244 -11.30 -6.61 -2.07
C ALA A 244 -11.62 -5.90 -3.39
N LEU A 245 -10.98 -4.75 -3.60
CA LEU A 245 -10.98 -4.01 -4.87
C LEU A 245 -10.09 -4.69 -5.91
N ASP A 246 -8.99 -5.31 -5.46
CA ASP A 246 -8.02 -5.93 -6.35
C ASP A 246 -7.06 -6.86 -5.60
N VAL A 247 -6.41 -7.73 -6.37
CA VAL A 247 -5.27 -8.55 -5.93
C VAL A 247 -4.11 -8.27 -6.89
N LYS A 248 -2.93 -7.96 -6.34
CA LYS A 248 -1.72 -7.67 -7.11
C LYS A 248 -0.62 -8.66 -6.75
N VAL A 249 -0.05 -9.30 -7.75
CA VAL A 249 1.02 -10.29 -7.59
C VAL A 249 2.33 -9.72 -8.11
N GLU A 250 3.39 -9.92 -7.34
CA GLU A 250 4.77 -9.78 -7.77
C GLU A 250 5.52 -11.06 -7.39
N TYR A 251 6.51 -11.46 -8.18
CA TYR A 251 7.22 -12.71 -7.93
C TYR A 251 8.72 -12.62 -8.20
N ALA A 252 9.46 -13.54 -7.59
CA ALA A 252 10.88 -13.75 -7.84
C ALA A 252 11.18 -15.26 -7.87
N ASP A 253 12.27 -15.63 -8.54
CA ASP A 253 12.81 -16.98 -8.43
C ASP A 253 13.14 -17.31 -6.97
N THR A 254 13.04 -18.59 -6.60
CA THR A 254 13.29 -19.04 -5.23
C THR A 254 14.11 -20.31 -5.18
N HIS A 255 14.59 -20.67 -3.99
CA HIS A 255 15.38 -21.88 -3.77
C HIS A 255 14.49 -23.12 -3.92
N THR A 256 15.00 -24.17 -4.55
CA THR A 256 14.25 -25.41 -4.84
C THR A 256 13.56 -26.08 -3.64
N ALA A 257 13.95 -25.73 -2.41
CA ALA A 257 13.44 -26.29 -1.16
C ALA A 257 12.32 -25.46 -0.51
N GLY A 258 11.98 -24.27 -1.05
CA GLY A 258 11.01 -23.38 -0.43
C GLY A 258 10.10 -22.69 -1.44
N LEU A 259 8.97 -22.21 -0.92
CA LEU A 259 8.04 -21.33 -1.62
C LEU A 259 7.61 -20.23 -0.63
N PRO A 260 8.41 -19.16 -0.44
CA PRO A 260 8.02 -18.04 0.40
C PRO A 260 6.84 -17.28 -0.21
N ILE A 261 5.84 -16.96 0.61
CA ILE A 261 4.64 -16.23 0.19
C ILE A 261 4.39 -15.12 1.21
N GLY A 262 4.45 -13.87 0.75
CA GLY A 262 4.08 -12.69 1.51
C GLY A 262 2.70 -12.19 1.09
N VAL A 263 1.87 -11.80 2.05
CA VAL A 263 0.59 -11.14 1.82
C VAL A 263 0.60 -9.82 2.56
N CYS A 264 0.43 -8.72 1.84
CA CYS A 264 0.29 -7.39 2.38
C CYS A 264 -1.12 -6.86 2.10
N ILE A 265 -1.86 -6.49 3.16
CA ILE A 265 -3.19 -5.93 3.04
C ILE A 265 -3.10 -4.41 3.05
N GLN A 266 -3.78 -3.77 2.10
CA GLN A 266 -4.03 -2.33 2.10
C GLN A 266 -5.53 -2.07 2.31
N CYS A 267 -5.85 -1.15 3.21
CA CYS A 267 -7.23 -0.74 3.46
C CYS A 267 -7.80 0.07 2.28
N TRP A 268 -9.12 0.37 2.31
CA TRP A 268 -9.76 1.23 1.30
C TRP A 268 -9.05 2.59 1.14
N ALA A 269 -8.44 3.08 2.23
CA ALA A 269 -7.50 4.19 2.24
C ALA A 269 -6.15 3.77 1.61
N ALA A 270 -6.17 3.36 0.35
CA ALA A 270 -5.02 2.91 -0.44
C ALA A 270 -4.16 4.10 -0.91
N ARG A 271 -3.63 4.83 0.08
CA ARG A 271 -2.87 6.07 -0.08
C ARG A 271 -1.51 5.81 -0.71
N ARG A 272 -1.27 6.46 -1.84
CA ARG A 272 0.04 6.61 -2.46
C ARG A 272 0.07 7.85 -3.32
N ALA A 273 1.24 8.46 -3.44
CA ALA A 273 1.49 9.51 -4.41
C ALA A 273 2.91 9.34 -4.97
N THR A 274 3.04 9.51 -6.27
CA THR A 274 4.30 9.34 -7.00
C THR A 274 4.72 10.65 -7.65
N GLY A 275 6.00 10.96 -7.56
CA GLY A 275 6.63 12.14 -8.14
C GLY A 275 7.93 11.79 -8.84
N ILE A 276 8.29 12.58 -9.84
CA ILE A 276 9.51 12.38 -10.64
C ILE A 276 10.35 13.64 -10.57
N LEU A 277 11.61 13.48 -10.13
CA LEU A 277 12.62 14.53 -10.16
C LEU A 277 13.64 14.21 -11.26
N LYS A 278 13.94 15.21 -12.09
CA LYS A 278 15.00 15.14 -13.12
C LYS A 278 16.13 16.09 -12.78
N THR A 279 17.32 15.78 -13.29
CA THR A 279 18.42 16.75 -13.33
C THR A 279 18.02 17.92 -14.22
N GLU A 280 18.39 19.14 -13.82
CA GLU A 280 18.27 20.32 -14.67
C GLU A 280 19.30 20.32 -15.80
#